data_AF-H1BBY8-F1
#
_entry.id   AF-H1BBY8-F1
#
_cell.length_a   1.000
_cell.length_b   1.000
_cell.length_c   1.000
_cell.angle_alpha   90.00
_cell.angle_beta   90.00
_cell.angle_gamma   90.00
#
_symmetry.space_group_name_H-M   'P 1'
#
loop_
_entity.id
_entity.type
_entity.pdbx_description
1 polymer ?
#
loop_
_entity_poly.entity_id
_entity_poly.type
_entity_poly.pdbx_seq_one_letter_code
_entity_poly.pdbx_strand_id
1 'polypeptide(L)'
;DLRKKLLEINNDLTICYSLKLELVDFYSKSTIDNAKVNLENLIRSCIDTNIEEMIKFSNNLINWKQEIINSFTIVGTEYKVEADKGQVVVCNKKVNNAIIENRNKIIKCIKNNANGYTNWLRFRNRVMYVLDSNATFSLEPREK
;
A
#
# COMPACT_ATOMS: atom_id res chain seq x y z
N ASP A 1 7.15 30.38 -2.97
CA ASP A 1 6.83 28.95 -2.87
C ASP A 1 6.35 28.46 -4.23
N LEU A 2 7.05 27.48 -4.82
CA LEU A 2 6.76 26.93 -6.16
C LEU A 2 5.40 26.23 -6.23
N ARG A 3 4.96 25.59 -5.13
CA ARG A 3 3.69 24.87 -5.10
C ARG A 3 2.51 25.81 -5.34
N LYS A 4 2.47 26.93 -4.61
CA LYS A 4 1.40 27.94 -4.76
C LYS A 4 1.32 28.44 -6.20
N LYS A 5 2.47 28.77 -6.79
CA LYS A 5 2.56 29.22 -8.18
C LYS A 5 2.04 28.17 -9.19
N LEU A 6 2.25 26.88 -8.95
CA LEU A 6 1.73 25.82 -9.81
C LEU A 6 0.21 25.65 -9.68
N LEU A 7 -0.33 25.77 -8.47
CA LEU A 7 -1.77 25.65 -8.22
C LEU A 7 -2.55 26.85 -8.80
N GLU A 8 -1.95 28.03 -8.83
CA GLU A 8 -2.53 29.24 -9.45
C GLU A 8 -2.68 29.14 -10.98
N ILE A 9 -1.96 28.21 -11.65
CA ILE A 9 -2.00 28.06 -13.12
C ILE A 9 -3.29 27.38 -13.60
N ASN A 10 -3.79 26.40 -12.85
CA ASN A 10 -4.94 25.61 -13.26
C ASN A 10 -5.80 25.23 -12.03
N ASN A 11 -7.08 25.58 -12.10
CA ASN A 11 -8.07 25.30 -11.07
C ASN A 11 -8.27 23.79 -10.84
N ASP A 12 -8.23 22.98 -11.90
CA ASP A 12 -8.32 21.51 -11.81
C ASP A 12 -7.15 20.94 -11.01
N LEU A 13 -5.96 21.52 -11.18
CA LEU A 13 -4.77 21.14 -10.41
C LEU A 13 -4.95 21.45 -8.92
N THR A 14 -5.61 22.57 -8.61
CA THR A 14 -5.96 22.96 -7.24
C THR A 14 -6.96 22.00 -6.61
N ILE A 15 -8.01 21.63 -7.35
CA ILE A 15 -9.02 20.65 -6.91
C ILE A 15 -8.39 19.26 -6.71
N CYS A 16 -7.58 18.80 -7.66
CA CYS A 16 -6.86 17.54 -7.54
C CYS A 16 -5.93 17.52 -6.32
N TYR A 17 -5.26 18.64 -6.05
CA TYR A 17 -4.40 18.77 -4.89
C TYR A 17 -5.18 18.74 -3.57
N SER A 18 -6.34 19.41 -3.48
CA SER A 18 -7.18 19.37 -2.28
C SER A 18 -7.70 17.97 -1.99
N LEU A 19 -8.21 17.26 -3.01
CA LEU A 19 -8.66 15.86 -2.87
C LEU A 19 -7.53 14.91 -2.49
N LYS A 20 -6.31 15.16 -2.98
CA LYS A 20 -5.13 14.42 -2.52
C LYS A 20 -4.86 14.63 -1.02
N LEU A 21 -5.11 15.84 -0.50
CA LEU A 21 -4.98 16.10 0.95
C LEU A 21 -6.10 15.41 1.73
N GLU A 22 -7.34 15.43 1.23
CA GLU A 22 -8.46 14.69 1.83
C GLU A 22 -8.19 13.19 1.89
N LEU A 23 -7.57 12.60 0.86
CA LEU A 23 -7.14 11.21 0.87
C LEU A 23 -6.09 10.92 1.96
N VAL A 24 -5.14 11.83 2.18
CA VAL A 24 -4.15 11.69 3.27
C VAL A 24 -4.83 11.78 4.64
N ASP A 25 -5.76 12.71 4.78
CA ASP A 25 -6.57 12.86 5.99
C ASP A 25 -7.43 11.62 6.26
N PHE A 26 -8.01 11.03 5.22
CA PHE A 26 -8.76 9.78 5.31
C PHE A 26 -7.92 8.66 5.95
N TYR A 27 -6.71 8.39 5.45
CA TYR A 27 -5.87 7.32 5.99
C TYR A 27 -5.31 7.60 7.39
N SER A 28 -5.07 8.87 7.71
CA SER A 28 -4.49 9.26 9.00
C SER A 28 -5.54 9.36 10.11
N LYS A 29 -6.74 9.84 9.81
CA LYS A 29 -7.78 10.16 10.81
C LYS A 29 -8.90 9.11 10.91
N SER A 30 -9.12 8.29 9.88
CA SER A 30 -10.18 7.29 9.92
C SER A 30 -9.82 6.07 10.78
N THR A 31 -10.85 5.48 11.37
CA THR A 31 -10.86 4.22 12.10
C THR A 31 -11.69 3.20 11.33
N ILE A 32 -11.66 1.93 11.74
CA ILE A 32 -12.45 0.88 11.09
C ILE A 32 -13.96 1.21 11.06
N ASP A 33 -14.47 1.87 12.10
CA ASP A 33 -15.89 2.17 12.25
C ASP A 33 -16.37 3.26 11.28
N ASN A 34 -15.53 4.27 11.03
CA ASN A 34 -15.89 5.42 10.19
C ASN A 34 -15.30 5.38 8.78
N ALA A 35 -14.33 4.49 8.50
CA ALA A 35 -13.64 4.40 7.23
C ALA A 35 -14.61 4.17 6.06
N LYS A 36 -15.67 3.39 6.24
CA LYS A 36 -16.67 3.17 5.20
C LYS A 36 -17.35 4.47 4.77
N VAL A 37 -17.84 5.25 5.74
CA VAL A 37 -18.55 6.52 5.48
C VAL A 37 -17.60 7.56 4.91
N ASN A 38 -16.40 7.68 5.50
CA ASN A 38 -15.40 8.64 5.04
C ASN A 38 -14.93 8.34 3.61
N LEU A 39 -14.75 7.06 3.26
CA LEU A 39 -14.38 6.65 1.91
C LEU A 39 -15.50 6.94 0.89
N GLU A 40 -16.76 6.70 1.26
CA GLU A 40 -17.90 7.04 0.40
C GLU A 40 -17.99 8.54 0.13
N ASN A 41 -17.73 9.37 1.16
CA ASN A 41 -17.68 10.82 0.99
C ASN A 41 -16.53 11.24 0.07
N LEU A 42 -15.35 10.69 0.25
CA LEU A 42 -14.19 10.95 -0.62
C LEU A 42 -14.46 10.56 -2.08
N ILE A 43 -15.09 9.39 -2.29
CA ILE A 43 -15.48 8.93 -3.63
C ILE A 43 -16.45 9.92 -4.29
N ARG A 44 -17.45 10.41 -3.55
CA ARG A 44 -18.38 11.43 -4.05
C ARG A 44 -17.64 12.72 -4.41
N SER A 45 -16.78 13.22 -3.52
CA SER A 45 -15.98 14.42 -3.78
C SER A 45 -15.15 14.32 -5.06
N CYS A 46 -14.58 13.14 -5.35
CA CYS A 46 -13.85 12.89 -6.61
C CYS A 46 -14.76 12.92 -7.84
N ILE A 47 -15.95 12.31 -7.77
CA ILE A 47 -16.91 12.26 -8.88
C ILE A 47 -17.46 13.67 -9.19
N ASP A 48 -17.76 14.44 -8.16
CA ASP A 48 -18.36 15.77 -8.26
C ASP A 48 -17.42 16.81 -8.92
N THR A 49 -16.13 16.52 -9.04
CA THR A 49 -15.17 17.41 -9.75
C THR A 49 -15.39 17.52 -11.24
N ASN A 50 -16.04 16.53 -11.86
CA ASN A 50 -16.13 16.37 -13.31
C ASN A 50 -14.77 16.28 -14.04
N ILE A 51 -13.68 15.97 -13.32
CA ILE A 51 -12.34 15.75 -13.88
C ILE A 51 -12.18 14.26 -14.19
N GLU A 52 -11.84 13.94 -15.44
CA GLU A 52 -11.78 12.55 -15.94
C GLU A 52 -10.84 11.67 -15.11
N GLU A 53 -9.66 12.19 -14.75
CA GLU A 53 -8.68 11.47 -13.93
C GLU A 53 -9.20 11.18 -12.52
N MET A 54 -9.96 12.10 -11.92
CA MET A 54 -10.53 11.92 -10.58
C MET A 54 -11.70 10.94 -10.60
N ILE A 55 -12.51 10.93 -11.67
CA ILE A 55 -13.56 9.93 -11.88
C ILE A 55 -12.94 8.53 -12.10
N LYS A 56 -11.86 8.42 -12.88
CA LYS A 56 -11.12 7.15 -13.02
C LYS A 56 -10.56 6.68 -11.67
N PHE A 57 -10.01 7.61 -10.90
CA PHE A 57 -9.50 7.32 -9.56
C PHE A 57 -10.62 6.86 -8.61
N SER A 58 -11.78 7.52 -8.61
CA SER A 58 -12.93 7.12 -7.78
C SER A 58 -13.43 5.72 -8.13
N ASN A 59 -13.46 5.35 -9.41
CA ASN A 59 -13.80 3.99 -9.84
C ASN A 59 -12.82 2.95 -9.27
N ASN A 60 -11.52 3.27 -9.20
CA ASN A 60 -10.56 2.39 -8.54
C ASN A 60 -10.86 2.27 -7.02
N LEU A 61 -11.18 3.37 -6.35
CA LEU A 61 -11.57 3.33 -4.93
C LEU A 61 -12.82 2.48 -4.68
N ILE A 62 -13.79 2.51 -5.60
CA ILE A 62 -15.00 1.68 -5.54
C ILE A 62 -14.63 0.20 -5.69
N ASN A 63 -13.80 -0.14 -6.68
CA ASN A 63 -13.39 -1.52 -6.95
C ASN A 63 -12.64 -2.16 -5.78
N TRP A 64 -11.82 -1.38 -5.07
CA TRP A 64 -11.00 -1.83 -3.94
C TRP A 64 -11.57 -1.44 -2.58
N LYS A 65 -12.85 -1.08 -2.53
CA LYS A 65 -13.48 -0.48 -1.35
C LYS A 65 -13.35 -1.36 -0.11
N GLN A 66 -13.59 -2.66 -0.26
CA GLN A 66 -13.54 -3.59 0.87
C GLN A 66 -12.12 -3.75 1.41
N GLU A 67 -11.13 -3.88 0.52
CA GLU A 67 -9.72 -4.01 0.87
C GLU A 67 -9.18 -2.76 1.55
N ILE A 68 -9.58 -1.57 1.05
CA ILE A 68 -9.24 -0.29 1.67
C ILE A 68 -9.81 -0.22 3.08
N ILE A 69 -11.08 -0.57 3.30
CA ILE A 69 -11.68 -0.58 4.63
C ILE A 69 -10.96 -1.58 5.54
N ASN A 70 -10.67 -2.79 5.04
CA ASN A 70 -9.97 -3.82 5.79
C ASN A 70 -8.57 -3.38 6.24
N SER A 71 -7.91 -2.47 5.51
CA SER A 71 -6.60 -1.92 5.89
C SER A 71 -6.61 -1.16 7.22
N PHE A 72 -7.78 -0.69 7.69
CA PHE A 72 -7.92 -0.04 8.98
C PHE A 72 -7.99 -1.02 10.16
N THR A 73 -8.03 -2.33 9.89
CA THR A 73 -7.98 -3.36 10.93
C THR A 73 -6.69 -3.26 11.73
N ILE A 74 -6.82 -3.20 13.05
CA ILE A 74 -5.68 -3.17 13.98
C ILE A 74 -5.24 -4.61 14.23
N VAL A 75 -3.98 -4.91 13.92
CA VAL A 75 -3.37 -6.23 14.07
C VAL A 75 -2.37 -6.31 15.23
N GLY A 76 -2.16 -5.21 15.94
CA GLY A 76 -1.31 -5.16 17.13
C GLY A 76 -1.00 -3.73 17.57
N THR A 77 -0.10 -3.61 18.53
CA THR A 77 0.43 -2.34 19.02
C THR A 77 1.93 -2.26 18.77
N GLU A 78 2.40 -1.07 18.39
CA GLU A 78 3.81 -0.78 18.17
C GLU A 78 4.24 0.36 19.09
N TYR A 79 5.45 0.26 19.64
CA TYR A 79 6.08 1.31 20.42
C TYR A 79 7.02 2.08 19.51
N LYS A 80 6.82 3.40 19.40
CA LYS A 80 7.67 4.29 18.61
C LYS A 80 8.28 5.34 19.52
N VAL A 81 9.55 5.64 19.32
CA VAL A 81 10.22 6.75 20.00
C VAL A 81 10.00 8.00 19.16
N GLU A 82 9.37 9.03 19.73
CA GLU A 82 9.28 10.34 19.07
C GLU A 82 10.68 10.94 18.96
N ALA A 83 11.12 11.21 17.72
CA ALA A 83 12.44 11.76 17.45
C ALA A 83 12.66 13.12 18.15
N ASP A 84 11.59 13.90 18.30
CA ASP A 84 11.67 15.28 18.82
C ASP A 84 11.73 15.34 20.35
N LYS A 85 11.16 14.34 21.05
CA LYS A 85 11.01 14.36 22.52
C LYS A 85 11.66 13.18 23.23
N GLY A 86 12.13 12.18 22.50
CA GLY A 86 12.66 10.92 23.05
C GLY A 86 11.62 10.08 23.81
N GLN A 87 10.34 10.42 23.70
CA GLN A 87 9.26 9.75 24.43
C GLN A 87 8.78 8.52 23.67
N VAL A 88 8.48 7.44 24.41
CA VAL A 88 7.87 6.24 23.84
C VAL A 88 6.37 6.45 23.72
N VAL A 89 5.87 6.44 22.49
CA VAL A 89 4.45 6.52 22.15
C VAL A 89 3.96 5.17 21.67
N VAL A 90 2.81 4.74 22.19
CA VAL A 90 2.11 3.54 21.73
C VAL A 90 1.24 3.91 20.53
N CYS A 91 1.40 3.21 19.42
CA CYS A 91 0.60 3.38 18.22
C CYS A 91 -0.03 2.06 17.77
N ASN A 92 -1.21 2.16 17.16
CA ASN A 92 -1.90 1.00 16.60
C ASN A 92 -1.20 0.56 15.31
N LYS A 93 -0.89 -0.74 15.23
CA LYS A 93 -0.39 -1.38 14.02
C LYS A 93 -1.56 -1.76 13.12
N LYS A 94 -1.69 -1.07 11.99
CA LYS A 94 -2.65 -1.40 10.93
C LYS A 94 -2.03 -2.44 9.97
N VAL A 95 -2.88 -3.18 9.25
CA VAL A 95 -2.43 -3.99 8.11
C VAL A 95 -1.78 -3.06 7.07
N ASN A 96 -0.59 -3.43 6.58
CA ASN A 96 0.11 -2.66 5.55
C ASN A 96 0.71 -3.57 4.48
N ASN A 97 1.01 -2.96 3.32
CA ASN A 97 1.58 -3.67 2.19
C ASN A 97 3.09 -3.94 2.33
N ALA A 98 3.76 -3.39 3.35
CA ALA A 98 5.22 -3.40 3.44
C ALA A 98 5.81 -4.83 3.48
N ILE A 99 5.13 -5.77 4.15
CA ILE A 99 5.57 -7.17 4.20
C ILE A 99 5.54 -7.79 2.80
N ILE A 100 4.46 -7.58 2.06
CA ILE A 100 4.28 -8.12 0.70
C ILE A 100 5.22 -7.42 -0.29
N GLU A 101 5.42 -6.12 -0.16
CA GLU A 101 6.39 -5.35 -0.96
C GLU A 101 7.81 -5.87 -0.77
N ASN A 102 8.21 -6.18 0.47
CA ASN A 102 9.50 -6.79 0.75
C ASN A 102 9.64 -8.16 0.07
N ARG A 103 8.60 -9.01 0.12
CA ARG A 103 8.59 -10.30 -0.57
C ARG A 103 8.70 -10.14 -2.10
N ASN A 104 7.95 -9.20 -2.67
CA ASN A 104 8.00 -8.89 -4.11
C ASN A 104 9.37 -8.37 -4.54
N LYS A 105 10.03 -7.56 -3.71
CA LYS A 105 11.41 -7.10 -3.94
C LYS A 105 12.39 -8.28 -4.02
N ILE A 106 12.30 -9.23 -3.09
CA ILE A 106 13.13 -10.44 -3.09
C ILE A 106 12.90 -11.26 -4.36
N ILE A 107 11.65 -11.47 -4.77
CA ILE A 107 11.32 -12.21 -6.01
C ILE A 107 11.93 -11.53 -7.25
N LYS A 108 11.86 -10.20 -7.32
CA LYS A 108 12.51 -9.43 -8.40
C LYS A 108 14.03 -9.63 -8.40
N CYS A 109 14.67 -9.61 -7.23
CA CYS A 109 16.10 -9.91 -7.12
C CYS A 109 16.44 -11.32 -7.59
N ILE A 110 15.65 -12.35 -7.25
CA ILE A 110 15.85 -13.72 -7.73
C ILE A 110 15.82 -13.77 -9.26
N LYS A 111 14.81 -13.14 -9.87
CA LYS A 111 14.66 -13.10 -11.34
C LYS A 111 15.86 -12.39 -12.00
N ASN A 112 16.27 -11.26 -11.44
CA ASN A 112 17.38 -10.47 -12.00
C ASN A 112 18.72 -11.21 -11.87
N ASN A 113 19.01 -11.81 -10.72
CA ASN A 113 20.25 -12.56 -10.49
C ASN A 113 20.40 -13.79 -11.40
N ALA A 114 19.30 -14.34 -11.89
CA ALA A 114 19.31 -15.46 -12.82
C ALA A 114 19.37 -15.05 -14.31
N ASN A 115 19.38 -13.73 -14.60
CA ASN A 115 19.17 -13.19 -15.96
C ASN A 115 17.85 -13.68 -16.59
N GLY A 116 16.81 -13.83 -15.77
CA GLY A 116 15.53 -14.40 -16.17
C GLY A 116 15.44 -15.91 -15.96
N TYR A 117 14.21 -16.43 -16.08
CA TYR A 117 13.92 -17.86 -15.99
C TYR A 117 13.08 -18.27 -17.19
N THR A 118 13.48 -19.33 -17.88
CA THR A 118 12.69 -19.96 -18.95
C THR A 118 11.83 -21.12 -18.42
N ASN A 119 12.26 -21.77 -17.32
CA ASN A 119 11.56 -22.87 -16.68
C ASN A 119 10.79 -22.40 -15.42
N TRP A 120 9.46 -22.48 -15.46
CA TRP A 120 8.58 -22.08 -14.36
C TRP A 120 8.80 -22.91 -13.09
N LEU A 121 8.95 -24.23 -13.21
CA LEU A 121 9.12 -25.11 -12.05
C LEU A 121 10.41 -24.77 -11.30
N ARG A 122 11.49 -24.49 -12.03
CA ARG A 122 12.76 -24.03 -11.46
C ARG A 122 12.62 -22.68 -10.76
N PHE A 123 11.95 -21.73 -11.39
CA PHE A 123 11.70 -20.41 -10.79
C PHE A 123 10.88 -20.53 -9.50
N ARG A 124 9.76 -21.26 -9.55
CA ARG A 124 8.89 -21.52 -8.40
C ARG A 124 9.67 -22.17 -7.25
N ASN A 125 10.41 -23.25 -7.52
CA ASN A 125 11.18 -23.94 -6.49
C ASN A 125 12.22 -23.03 -5.86
N ARG A 126 12.90 -22.19 -6.66
CA ARG A 126 13.86 -21.22 -6.14
C ARG A 126 13.19 -20.15 -5.29
N VAL A 127 12.05 -19.61 -5.71
CA VAL A 127 11.28 -18.64 -4.94
C VAL A 127 10.84 -19.23 -3.60
N MET A 128 10.26 -20.44 -3.60
CA MET A 128 9.84 -21.11 -2.36
C MET A 128 11.02 -21.34 -1.42
N TYR A 129 12.16 -21.81 -1.95
CA TYR A 129 13.37 -22.02 -1.16
C TYR A 129 13.94 -20.73 -0.55
N VAL A 130 13.91 -19.61 -1.27
CA VAL A 130 14.48 -18.33 -0.78
C VAL A 130 13.53 -17.61 0.19
N LEU A 131 12.21 -17.73 -0.01
CA LEU A 131 11.23 -17.03 0.83
C LEU A 131 10.98 -17.74 2.16
N ASP A 132 11.14 -19.06 2.22
CA ASP A 132 10.98 -19.84 3.44
C ASP A 132 12.32 -19.96 4.18
N SER A 133 12.40 -19.35 5.36
CA SER A 133 13.60 -19.41 6.21
C SER A 133 13.88 -20.80 6.76
N ASN A 134 12.87 -21.67 6.78
CA ASN A 134 12.97 -23.04 7.27
C ASN A 134 13.25 -24.03 6.13
N ALA A 135 13.28 -23.57 4.87
CA ALA A 135 13.52 -24.44 3.74
C ALA A 135 14.93 -25.02 3.80
N THR A 136 15.01 -26.33 3.98
CA THR A 136 16.24 -27.10 3.87
C THR A 136 16.38 -27.68 2.47
N PHE A 137 17.62 -27.72 1.97
CA PHE A 137 17.91 -28.47 0.74
C PHE A 137 18.23 -29.92 1.13
N SER A 138 17.76 -30.86 0.31
CA SER A 138 18.23 -32.24 0.36
C SER A 138 19.12 -32.45 -0.85
N LEU A 139 20.31 -33.01 -0.64
CA LEU A 139 21.19 -33.44 -1.74
C LEU A 139 20.62 -34.69 -2.41
N GLU A 140 19.96 -35.53 -1.64
CA GLU A 140 19.32 -36.75 -2.13
C GLU A 140 17.87 -36.48 -2.57
N PRO A 141 17.39 -37.15 -3.64
CA PRO A 141 15.98 -37.09 -4.02
C PRO A 141 15.11 -37.55 -2.84
N ARG A 142 14.07 -36.77 -2.51
CA ARG A 142 13.08 -37.24 -1.55
C ARG A 142 12.30 -38.38 -2.22
N GLU A 143 12.36 -39.58 -1.63
CA GLU A 143 11.54 -40.70 -2.04
C GLU A 143 10.06 -40.28 -2.07
N LYS A 144 9.33 -40.75 -3.10
CA LYS A 144 7.94 -40.38 -3.34
C LYS A 144 6.99 -41.06 -2.36
#